data_AF-A0A949JXU7-F1
#
_entry.id   AF-A0A949JXU7-F1
#
_cell.length_a   1.000
_cell.length_b   1.000
_cell.length_c   1.000
_cell.angle_alpha   90.00
_cell.angle_beta   90.00
_cell.angle_gamma   90.00
#
_symmetry.space_group_name_H-M   'P 1'
#
loop_
_entity.id
_entity.type
_entity.pdbx_description
1 polymer ?
#
loop_
_entity_poly.entity_id
_entity_poly.type
_entity_poly.pdbx_seq_one_letter_code
_entity_poly.pdbx_strand_id
1 'polypeptide(L)'
;MKLKNKNKVFIIALMAVILILFLVIIPMFWKRQNDSKRVIAINWGIRIPDTSEEIYEKESPAGFHGDNDRYNIFKIKMDQQTTDFIINMNTGNHTGLQEYVRTILKTLEIPEEYSPQMEQKPIWILYSKNEWDKIAVLYMEKEQRLYVMEHFQ
;
A
#
# COMPACT_ATOMS: atom_id res chain seq x y z
N MET A 1 4.45 -51.21 -22.30
CA MET A 1 3.93 -50.35 -21.20
C MET A 1 5.04 -49.45 -20.64
N LYS A 2 5.38 -48.32 -21.31
CA LYS A 2 6.48 -47.40 -20.89
C LYS A 2 6.09 -45.91 -20.90
N LEU A 3 4.82 -45.57 -21.13
CA LEU A 3 4.34 -44.19 -21.26
C LEU A 3 4.01 -43.53 -19.89
N LYS A 4 3.86 -44.30 -18.81
CA LYS A 4 3.38 -43.78 -17.51
C LYS A 4 4.43 -43.02 -16.69
N ASN A 5 5.73 -43.28 -16.91
CA ASN A 5 6.81 -42.67 -16.12
C ASN A 5 7.28 -41.31 -16.65
N LYS A 6 7.21 -41.07 -17.98
CA LYS A 6 7.63 -39.78 -18.56
C LYS A 6 6.73 -38.63 -18.10
N ASN A 7 5.41 -38.88 -18.02
CA ASN A 7 4.45 -37.90 -17.50
C ASN A 7 4.68 -37.61 -16.01
N LYS A 8 5.08 -38.61 -15.21
CA LYS A 8 5.42 -38.39 -13.79
C LYS A 8 6.69 -37.54 -13.62
N VAL A 9 7.74 -37.83 -14.38
CA VAL A 9 8.99 -37.04 -14.35
C VAL A 9 8.71 -35.60 -14.81
N PHE A 10 7.89 -35.42 -15.84
CA PHE A 10 7.47 -34.10 -16.30
C PHE A 10 6.65 -33.35 -15.24
N ILE A 11 5.69 -33.99 -14.58
CA ILE A 11 4.89 -33.39 -13.50
C ILE A 11 5.80 -33.00 -12.32
N ILE A 12 6.73 -33.86 -11.92
CA ILE A 12 7.68 -33.56 -10.83
C ILE A 12 8.58 -32.37 -11.21
N ALA A 13 9.09 -32.32 -12.44
CA ALA A 13 9.88 -31.21 -12.94
C ALA A 13 9.08 -29.90 -12.96
N LEU A 14 7.81 -29.94 -13.39
CA LEU A 14 6.93 -28.78 -13.39
C LEU A 14 6.64 -28.28 -11.98
N MET A 15 6.37 -29.19 -11.03
CA MET A 15 6.18 -28.85 -9.62
C MET A 15 7.43 -28.22 -9.00
N ALA A 16 8.62 -28.72 -9.34
CA ALA A 16 9.89 -28.16 -8.88
C ALA A 16 10.10 -26.73 -9.41
N VAL A 17 9.78 -26.47 -10.68
CA VAL A 17 9.85 -25.12 -11.27
C VAL A 17 8.88 -24.16 -10.58
N ILE A 18 7.63 -24.59 -10.35
CA ILE A 18 6.64 -23.79 -9.62
C ILE A 18 7.11 -23.48 -8.20
N LEU A 19 7.67 -24.46 -7.49
CA LEU A 19 8.22 -24.27 -6.15
C LEU A 19 9.37 -23.24 -6.15
N ILE A 20 10.28 -23.32 -7.12
CA ILE A 20 11.38 -22.35 -7.27
C ILE A 20 10.84 -20.95 -7.53
N LEU A 21 9.81 -20.81 -8.37
CA LEU A 21 9.16 -19.51 -8.60
C LEU A 21 8.56 -18.94 -7.32
N PHE A 22 7.84 -19.74 -6.53
CA PHE A 22 7.32 -19.29 -5.23
C PHE A 22 8.44 -18.86 -4.26
N LEU A 23 9.55 -19.59 -4.23
CA LEU A 23 10.70 -19.26 -3.36
C LEU A 23 11.38 -17.94 -3.72
N VAL A 24 11.29 -17.47 -4.96
CA VAL A 24 11.84 -16.18 -5.39
C VAL A 24 10.82 -15.05 -5.26
N ILE A 25 9.55 -15.31 -5.62
CA ILE A 25 8.49 -14.30 -5.62
C ILE A 25 8.13 -13.88 -4.20
N ILE A 26 7.98 -14.84 -3.25
CA ILE A 26 7.54 -14.53 -1.88
C ILE A 26 8.52 -13.56 -1.16
N PRO A 27 9.85 -13.79 -1.14
CA PRO A 27 10.78 -12.84 -0.51
C PRO A 27 10.82 -11.48 -1.19
N MET A 28 10.62 -11.44 -2.51
CA MET A 28 10.62 -10.19 -3.28
C MET A 28 9.42 -9.31 -2.89
N PHE A 29 8.25 -9.91 -2.69
CA PHE A 29 7.09 -9.23 -2.12
C PHE A 29 7.36 -8.73 -0.69
N TRP A 30 7.90 -9.58 0.20
CA TRP A 30 8.20 -9.19 1.60
C TRP A 30 9.18 -8.02 1.71
N LYS A 31 10.21 -8.02 0.87
CA LYS A 31 11.18 -6.91 0.83
C LYS A 31 10.51 -5.60 0.41
N ARG A 32 9.63 -5.67 -0.58
CA ARG A 32 8.90 -4.50 -1.10
C ARG A 32 7.96 -3.90 -0.06
N GLN A 33 7.21 -4.73 0.67
CA GLN A 33 6.33 -4.27 1.76
C GLN A 33 7.08 -3.48 2.84
N ASN A 34 8.30 -3.93 3.18
CA ASN A 34 9.13 -3.23 4.15
C ASN A 34 9.76 -1.95 3.58
N ASP A 35 9.99 -1.89 2.26
CA ASP A 35 10.53 -0.71 1.62
C ASP A 35 9.53 0.46 1.66
N SER A 36 8.26 0.24 1.29
CA SER A 36 7.22 1.29 1.33
C SER A 36 7.02 1.85 2.75
N LYS A 37 6.84 0.98 3.75
CA LYS A 37 6.66 1.40 5.16
C LYS A 37 7.87 2.18 5.67
N ARG A 38 9.09 1.74 5.32
CA ARG A 38 10.33 2.42 5.70
C ARG A 38 10.44 3.80 5.03
N VAL A 39 10.11 3.90 3.75
CA VAL A 39 10.13 5.16 3.01
C VAL A 39 9.16 6.17 3.61
N ILE A 40 7.92 5.75 3.91
CA ILE A 40 6.93 6.60 4.57
C ILE A 40 7.45 7.10 5.93
N ALA A 41 8.04 6.21 6.72
CA ALA A 41 8.61 6.57 8.02
C ALA A 41 9.78 7.56 7.91
N ILE A 42 10.66 7.42 6.91
CA ILE A 42 11.79 8.32 6.68
C ILE A 42 11.32 9.69 6.20
N ASN A 43 10.39 9.72 5.25
CA ASN A 43 9.98 10.97 4.59
C ASN A 43 9.05 11.82 5.48
N TRP A 44 8.17 11.16 6.22
CA TRP A 44 7.05 11.80 6.94
C TRP A 44 7.06 11.58 8.44
N GLY A 45 7.92 10.70 8.98
CA GLY A 45 7.91 10.34 10.40
C GLY A 45 6.70 9.49 10.81
N ILE A 46 5.88 9.04 9.85
CA ILE A 46 4.69 8.22 10.10
C ILE A 46 5.09 6.75 10.04
N ARG A 47 4.97 6.04 11.16
CA ARG A 47 5.25 4.60 11.24
C ARG A 47 3.97 3.81 11.03
N ILE A 48 3.80 3.28 9.82
CA ILE A 48 2.73 2.33 9.50
C ILE A 48 2.90 1.07 10.36
N PRO A 49 1.84 0.50 10.96
CA PRO A 49 1.95 -0.70 11.80
C PRO A 49 2.71 -1.83 11.11
N ASP A 50 3.66 -2.45 11.82
CA ASP A 50 4.59 -3.43 11.25
C ASP A 50 3.86 -4.71 10.82
N THR A 51 2.78 -5.05 11.51
CA THR A 51 1.93 -6.21 11.24
C THR A 51 0.98 -6.01 10.06
N SER A 52 0.96 -4.81 9.46
CA SER A 52 0.19 -4.54 8.24
C SER A 52 0.87 -5.09 6.99
N GLU A 53 0.03 -5.55 6.06
CA GLU A 53 0.42 -6.15 4.79
C GLU A 53 0.09 -5.18 3.65
N GLU A 54 1.08 -4.80 2.83
CA GLU A 54 0.81 -4.00 1.63
C GLU A 54 0.15 -4.86 0.55
N ILE A 55 -1.01 -4.43 0.07
CA ILE A 55 -1.84 -5.18 -0.88
C ILE A 55 -1.99 -4.49 -2.24
N TYR A 56 -1.58 -3.22 -2.34
CA TYR A 56 -1.61 -2.46 -3.58
C TYR A 56 -0.63 -1.29 -3.50
N GLU A 57 0.01 -0.99 -4.62
CA GLU A 57 0.84 0.19 -4.79
C GLU A 57 0.69 0.74 -6.21
N LYS A 58 0.77 2.05 -6.35
CA LYS A 58 0.92 2.73 -7.64
C LYS A 58 1.69 4.02 -7.43
N GLU A 59 2.62 4.30 -8.32
CA GLU A 59 3.37 5.54 -8.32
C GLU A 59 3.38 6.14 -9.73
N SER A 60 3.41 7.46 -9.78
CA SER A 60 3.69 8.19 -11.02
C SER A 60 5.17 8.07 -11.38
N PRO A 61 5.53 8.23 -12.67
CA PRO A 61 6.92 8.30 -13.07
C PRO A 61 7.64 9.42 -12.29
N ALA A 62 8.84 9.13 -11.78
CA ALA A 62 9.64 10.13 -11.10
C ALA A 62 10.01 11.28 -12.05
N GLY A 63 9.71 12.51 -11.63
CA GLY A 63 10.16 13.73 -12.26
C GLY A 63 11.67 13.92 -12.10
N PHE A 64 12.23 14.90 -12.83
CA PHE A 64 13.67 15.17 -12.85
C PHE A 64 14.23 15.55 -11.46
N HIS A 65 13.39 16.10 -10.58
CA HIS A 65 13.73 16.50 -9.22
C HIS A 65 13.28 15.51 -8.14
N GLY A 66 12.74 14.35 -8.52
CA GLY A 66 12.20 13.36 -7.58
C GLY A 66 10.69 13.53 -7.32
N ASP A 67 10.05 14.46 -8.01
CA ASP A 67 8.61 14.72 -7.96
C ASP A 67 7.85 13.45 -8.32
N ASN A 68 6.99 12.99 -7.42
CA ASN A 68 6.08 11.91 -7.73
C ASN A 68 4.88 11.87 -6.79
N ASP A 69 3.77 11.42 -7.34
CA ASP A 69 2.63 10.88 -6.60
C ASP A 69 2.86 9.41 -6.29
N ARG A 70 2.58 9.01 -5.04
CA ARG A 70 2.62 7.61 -4.59
C ARG A 70 1.34 7.26 -3.87
N TYR A 71 0.94 6.01 -4.03
CA TYR A 71 -0.28 5.48 -3.46
C TYR A 71 -0.05 4.06 -2.99
N ASN A 72 -0.34 3.79 -1.72
CA ASN A 72 -0.20 2.46 -1.13
C ASN A 72 -1.47 2.10 -0.34
N ILE A 73 -1.84 0.82 -0.38
CA ILE A 73 -2.89 0.26 0.47
C ILE A 73 -2.30 -0.81 1.35
N PHE A 74 -2.48 -0.67 2.65
CA PHE A 74 -2.13 -1.68 3.64
C PHE A 74 -3.39 -2.32 4.21
N LYS A 75 -3.44 -3.65 4.19
CA LYS A 75 -4.38 -4.42 4.98
C LYS A 75 -3.92 -4.42 6.42
N ILE A 76 -4.82 -4.00 7.30
CA ILE A 76 -4.54 -3.84 8.73
C ILE A 76 -4.89 -5.11 9.49
N LYS A 77 -4.00 -5.51 10.38
CA LYS A 77 -4.26 -6.53 11.40
C LYS A 77 -4.45 -5.81 12.73
N MET A 78 -5.62 -5.96 13.34
CA MET A 78 -5.89 -5.29 14.61
C MET A 78 -5.04 -5.89 15.73
N ASP A 79 -4.18 -5.07 16.31
CA ASP A 79 -3.33 -5.33 17.47
C ASP A 79 -3.10 -4.02 18.25
N GLN A 80 -2.29 -4.08 19.32
CA GLN A 80 -2.05 -2.90 20.15
C GLN A 80 -1.37 -1.77 19.37
N GLN A 81 -0.36 -2.08 18.55
CA GLN A 81 0.37 -1.07 17.76
C GLN A 81 -0.56 -0.35 16.79
N THR A 82 -1.43 -1.10 16.11
CA THR A 82 -2.44 -0.58 15.21
C THR A 82 -3.47 0.27 15.94
N THR A 83 -3.93 -0.18 17.11
CA THR A 83 -4.88 0.56 17.94
C THR A 83 -4.29 1.90 18.35
N ASP A 84 -3.05 1.90 18.84
CA ASP A 84 -2.33 3.12 19.23
C ASP A 84 -2.12 4.06 18.04
N PHE A 85 -1.82 3.51 16.86
CA PHE A 85 -1.69 4.29 15.62
C PHE A 85 -3.01 4.99 15.26
N ILE A 86 -4.13 4.27 15.24
CA ILE A 86 -5.44 4.79 14.83
C ILE A 86 -5.98 5.83 15.83
N ILE A 87 -5.80 5.62 17.13
CA ILE A 87 -6.30 6.54 18.17
C ILE A 87 -5.67 7.93 18.07
N ASN A 88 -4.44 8.03 17.52
CA ASN A 88 -3.75 9.30 17.32
C ASN A 88 -4.09 10.00 15.99
N MET A 89 -5.02 9.44 15.19
CA MET A 89 -5.47 10.03 13.94
C MET A 89 -6.69 10.95 14.17
N ASN A 90 -6.98 11.83 13.19
CA ASN A 90 -8.11 12.74 13.25
C ASN A 90 -9.43 12.07 12.81
N THR A 91 -10.55 12.63 13.25
CA THR A 91 -11.90 12.20 12.85
C THR A 91 -12.71 13.38 12.29
N GLY A 92 -13.81 13.08 11.60
CA GLY A 92 -14.71 14.10 11.05
C GLY A 92 -14.37 14.54 9.63
N ASN A 93 -15.13 15.51 9.12
CA ASN A 93 -15.02 15.95 7.73
C ASN A 93 -13.92 17.02 7.57
N HIS A 94 -13.07 16.85 6.56
CA HIS A 94 -12.07 17.84 6.18
C HIS A 94 -12.12 18.08 4.67
N THR A 95 -12.56 19.26 4.24
CA THR A 95 -12.79 19.56 2.81
C THR A 95 -11.51 19.46 1.99
N GLY A 96 -10.38 19.92 2.54
CA GLY A 96 -9.07 19.81 1.87
C GLY A 96 -8.58 18.37 1.70
N LEU A 97 -9.04 17.45 2.56
CA LEU A 97 -8.66 16.04 2.48
C LEU A 97 -9.34 15.38 1.28
N GLN A 98 -10.64 15.59 1.11
CA GLN A 98 -11.41 15.00 0.00
C GLN A 98 -10.85 15.44 -1.35
N GLU A 99 -10.52 16.72 -1.49
CA GLU A 99 -9.97 17.25 -2.73
C GLU A 99 -8.56 16.71 -3.01
N TYR A 100 -7.72 16.61 -1.99
CA TYR A 100 -6.39 16.02 -2.11
C TYR A 100 -6.47 14.55 -2.56
N VAL A 101 -7.28 13.74 -1.88
CA VAL A 101 -7.51 12.32 -2.22
C VAL A 101 -7.99 12.19 -3.66
N ARG A 102 -9.02 12.96 -4.05
CA ARG A 102 -9.56 12.94 -5.41
C ARG A 102 -8.51 13.28 -6.47
N THR A 103 -7.63 14.23 -6.17
CA THR A 103 -6.56 14.64 -7.09
C THR A 103 -5.57 13.50 -7.31
N ILE A 104 -5.06 12.89 -6.23
CA ILE A 104 -4.09 11.77 -6.34
C ILE A 104 -4.70 10.57 -7.07
N LEU A 105 -5.93 10.18 -6.72
CA LEU A 105 -6.62 9.05 -7.37
C LEU A 105 -6.79 9.28 -8.87
N LYS A 106 -7.10 10.53 -9.27
CA LYS A 106 -7.24 10.91 -10.68
C LYS A 106 -5.90 10.91 -11.41
N THR A 107 -4.87 11.55 -10.84
CA THR A 107 -3.54 11.64 -11.46
C THR A 107 -2.94 10.25 -11.68
N LEU A 108 -3.09 9.38 -10.69
CA LEU A 108 -2.59 8.02 -10.78
C LEU A 108 -3.55 7.07 -11.49
N GLU A 109 -4.71 7.50 -11.97
CA GLU A 109 -5.73 6.64 -12.60
C GLU A 109 -6.00 5.38 -11.75
N ILE A 110 -6.31 5.56 -10.47
CA ILE A 110 -6.55 4.47 -9.53
C ILE A 110 -7.89 3.80 -9.86
N PRO A 111 -7.94 2.46 -10.03
CA PRO A 111 -9.19 1.75 -10.26
C PRO A 111 -10.17 1.92 -9.09
N GLU A 112 -11.47 1.84 -9.37
CA GLU A 112 -12.53 1.99 -8.37
C GLU A 112 -12.42 0.94 -7.25
N GLU A 113 -12.02 -0.29 -7.57
CA GLU A 113 -11.81 -1.38 -6.59
C GLU A 113 -10.74 -1.10 -5.54
N TYR A 114 -9.80 -0.20 -5.86
CA TYR A 114 -8.74 0.26 -4.97
C TYR A 114 -9.04 1.63 -4.39
N SER A 115 -10.10 2.32 -4.81
CA SER A 115 -10.40 3.67 -4.36
C SER A 115 -11.09 3.69 -2.99
N PRO A 116 -10.64 4.54 -2.04
CA PRO A 116 -11.28 4.69 -0.74
C PRO A 116 -12.66 5.34 -0.89
N GLN A 117 -13.67 4.77 -0.22
CA GLN A 117 -15.04 5.28 -0.23
C GLN A 117 -15.21 6.37 0.84
N MET A 118 -15.10 7.63 0.45
CA MET A 118 -15.04 8.77 1.38
C MET A 118 -16.33 8.99 2.19
N GLU A 119 -17.46 8.46 1.71
CA GLU A 119 -18.76 8.47 2.38
C GLU A 119 -18.73 7.74 3.73
N GLN A 120 -17.78 6.81 3.90
CA GLN A 120 -17.56 6.07 5.14
C GLN A 120 -16.94 6.91 6.26
N LYS A 121 -16.53 8.15 5.98
CA LYS A 121 -15.90 9.07 6.94
C LYS A 121 -14.67 8.45 7.60
N PRO A 122 -13.56 8.27 6.85
CA PRO A 122 -12.35 7.64 7.37
C PRO A 122 -11.80 8.37 8.60
N ILE A 123 -11.03 7.64 9.40
CA ILE A 123 -10.12 8.24 10.38
C ILE A 123 -8.84 8.62 9.63
N TRP A 124 -8.31 9.83 9.80
CA TRP A 124 -7.34 10.37 8.84
C TRP A 124 -6.17 11.15 9.46
N ILE A 125 -5.05 11.16 8.74
CA ILE A 125 -3.95 12.12 8.88
C ILE A 125 -3.87 12.90 7.58
N LEU A 126 -3.72 14.22 7.68
CA LEU A 126 -3.32 15.08 6.57
C LEU A 126 -2.18 15.95 7.07
N TYR A 127 -1.03 15.86 6.42
CA TYR A 127 0.17 16.57 6.83
C TYR A 127 0.87 17.16 5.62
N SER A 128 1.29 18.42 5.75
CA SER A 128 2.12 19.11 4.75
C SER A 128 3.48 19.37 5.38
N LYS A 129 4.54 18.85 4.75
CA LYS A 129 5.92 19.08 5.22
C LYS A 129 6.41 20.48 4.83
N ASN A 130 5.99 20.96 3.67
CA ASN A 130 6.18 22.31 3.16
C ASN A 130 4.94 22.70 2.32
N GLU A 131 5.03 23.72 1.47
CA GLU A 131 3.89 24.16 0.63
C GLU A 131 3.49 23.12 -0.45
N TRP A 132 4.42 22.26 -0.83
CA TRP A 132 4.36 21.35 -1.96
C TRP A 132 4.14 19.90 -1.50
N ASP A 133 5.01 19.40 -0.64
CA ASP A 133 5.02 18.02 -0.14
C ASP A 133 3.87 17.76 0.84
N LYS A 134 2.99 16.83 0.48
CA LYS A 134 1.84 16.44 1.29
C LYS A 134 1.68 14.94 1.40
N ILE A 135 1.15 14.50 2.53
CA ILE A 135 0.72 13.12 2.77
C ILE A 135 -0.69 13.10 3.35
N ALA A 136 -1.52 12.18 2.85
CA ALA A 136 -2.75 11.77 3.49
C ALA A 136 -2.68 10.28 3.85
N VAL A 137 -3.16 9.96 5.05
CA VAL A 137 -3.34 8.59 5.52
C VAL A 137 -4.80 8.42 5.92
N LEU A 138 -5.50 7.44 5.36
CA LEU A 138 -6.90 7.15 5.66
C LEU A 138 -7.04 5.74 6.19
N TYR A 139 -7.64 5.59 7.36
CA TYR A 139 -8.08 4.30 7.86
C TYR A 139 -9.57 4.11 7.62
N MET A 140 -9.91 3.04 6.90
CA MET A 140 -11.28 2.57 6.67
C MET A 140 -11.52 1.33 7.52
N GLU A 141 -12.37 1.47 8.53
CA GLU A 141 -12.61 0.41 9.52
C GLU A 141 -13.31 -0.81 8.91
N LYS A 142 -14.29 -0.59 8.02
CA LYS A 142 -15.10 -1.65 7.43
C LYS A 142 -14.27 -2.63 6.60
N GLU A 143 -13.33 -2.11 5.82
CA GLU A 143 -12.43 -2.90 4.99
C GLU A 143 -11.14 -3.30 5.73
N GLN A 144 -10.89 -2.75 6.92
CA GLN A 144 -9.63 -2.83 7.64
C GLN A 144 -8.44 -2.46 6.74
N ARG A 145 -8.56 -1.34 6.04
CA ARG A 145 -7.56 -0.85 5.08
C ARG A 145 -7.03 0.51 5.49
N LEU A 146 -5.74 0.68 5.30
CA LEU A 146 -5.05 1.96 5.41
C LEU A 146 -4.59 2.39 4.03
N TYR A 147 -5.03 3.57 3.61
CA TYR A 147 -4.68 4.17 2.33
C TYR A 147 -3.67 5.28 2.59
N VAL A 148 -2.52 5.22 1.94
CA VAL A 148 -1.47 6.23 2.05
C VAL A 148 -1.28 6.88 0.70
N MET A 149 -1.27 8.21 0.68
CA MET A 149 -1.16 9.04 -0.52
C MET A 149 -0.08 10.06 -0.26
N GLU A 150 0.99 10.02 -1.04
CA GLU A 150 2.10 10.96 -0.96
C GLU A 150 2.15 11.79 -2.25
N HIS A 151 2.39 13.09 -2.10
CA HIS A 151 2.69 14.01 -3.19
C HIS A 151 4.03 14.66 -2.90
N PHE A 152 4.97 14.54 -3.83
CA PHE A 152 6.26 15.20 -3.79
C PHE A 152 6.41 16.13 -5.00
N GLN A 153 6.84 17.37 -4.77
CA GLN A 153 7.05 18.39 -5.80
C GLN A 153 8.16 19.37 -5.42
#